data_AF-A0A1M3MZD2-F1
#
_entry.id   AF-A0A1M3MZD2-F1
#
_cell.length_a   1.000
_cell.length_b   1.000
_cell.length_c   1.000
_cell.angle_alpha   90.00
_cell.angle_beta   90.00
_cell.angle_gamma   90.00
#
_symmetry.space_group_name_H-M   'P 1'
#
loop_
_entity.id
_entity.type
_entity.pdbx_description
1 polymer ?
#
loop_
_entity_poly.entity_id
_entity_poly.type
_entity_poly.pdbx_seq_one_letter_code
_entity_poly.pdbx_strand_id
1 'polypeptide(L)'
;MARRRDGYGKSVPQGQDLVGESSTPLNNVVPVWYLGQSMSSIDRIEKLIALAGSANEHEARSAAYLACKLIRDGGYRVVAKAADPWDEAFTASAWTAYATRAEPQARRRPAPDTRPRRRVPCEIGSAKRSGLCAVCAEPFEEGSDVAFPMLASDANLGVVHADCRTRWTVPIDP
;
A
#
# COMPACT_ATOMS: atom_id res chain seq x y z
N MET A 1 -27.13 31.76 -42.12
CA MET A 1 -25.71 31.77 -42.54
C MET A 1 -25.00 30.67 -41.74
N ALA A 2 -25.09 29.38 -42.06
CA ALA A 2 -24.47 28.66 -43.18
C ALA A 2 -22.95 28.87 -43.29
N ARG A 3 -22.14 27.98 -42.69
CA ARG A 3 -20.88 27.49 -43.27
C ARG A 3 -20.61 26.04 -42.86
N ARG A 4 -20.69 25.17 -43.86
CA ARG A 4 -20.13 23.82 -43.93
C ARG A 4 -18.60 23.90 -43.86
N ARG A 5 -17.96 22.88 -43.28
CA ARG A 5 -16.68 22.37 -43.79
C ARG A 5 -16.67 20.85 -43.69
N ASP A 6 -16.89 20.27 -44.86
CA ASP A 6 -16.47 18.94 -45.26
C ASP A 6 -14.93 18.86 -45.23
N GLY A 7 -14.36 17.69 -44.97
CA GLY A 7 -12.96 17.45 -45.32
C GLY A 7 -12.27 16.23 -44.72
N TYR A 8 -12.15 15.20 -45.57
CA TYR A 8 -11.05 14.22 -45.68
C TYR A 8 -10.82 13.27 -44.49
N GLY A 9 -11.07 11.97 -44.57
CA GLY A 9 -10.73 11.06 -45.68
C GLY A 9 -9.29 10.57 -45.52
N LYS A 10 -9.06 9.57 -44.66
CA LYS A 10 -7.86 8.73 -44.68
C LYS A 10 -8.26 7.26 -44.62
N SER A 11 -8.12 6.64 -45.78
CA SER A 11 -8.18 5.21 -46.05
C SER A 11 -7.13 4.46 -45.25
N VAL A 12 -7.57 3.41 -44.54
CA VAL A 12 -6.71 2.38 -43.95
C VAL A 12 -6.61 1.23 -44.96
N PRO A 13 -5.42 0.82 -45.41
CA PRO A 13 -5.29 -0.39 -46.22
C PRO A 13 -5.48 -1.62 -45.33
N GLN A 14 -6.50 -2.42 -45.66
CA GLN A 14 -6.62 -3.82 -45.23
C GLN A 14 -5.56 -4.64 -45.97
N GLY A 15 -4.53 -5.08 -45.25
CA GLY A 15 -3.63 -6.14 -45.69
C GLY A 15 -4.03 -7.44 -45.00
N GLN A 16 -4.80 -8.27 -45.70
CA GLN A 16 -5.01 -9.69 -45.39
C GLN A 16 -4.49 -10.48 -46.59
N ASP A 17 -3.52 -11.35 -46.34
CA ASP A 17 -3.13 -12.55 -47.11
C ASP A 17 -2.08 -13.25 -46.21
N LEU A 18 -2.40 -14.23 -45.35
CA LEU A 18 -2.72 -15.64 -45.62
C LEU A 18 -1.84 -16.29 -46.70
N VAL A 19 -0.67 -16.81 -46.34
CA VAL A 19 -0.26 -18.24 -46.53
C VAL A 19 1.17 -18.45 -46.04
N GLY A 20 1.39 -19.52 -45.29
CA GLY A 20 2.73 -19.91 -44.82
C GLY A 20 2.71 -21.05 -43.81
N GLU A 21 1.94 -22.10 -44.09
CA GLU A 21 2.06 -23.39 -43.40
C GLU A 21 3.48 -23.93 -43.59
N SER A 22 4.22 -24.06 -42.49
CA SER A 22 5.37 -24.96 -42.43
C SER A 22 5.19 -25.86 -41.22
N SER A 23 4.72 -27.07 -41.54
CA SER A 23 4.75 -28.23 -40.69
C SER A 23 6.17 -28.49 -40.20
N THR A 24 6.37 -28.51 -38.89
CA THR A 24 7.47 -29.27 -38.27
C THR A 24 6.90 -30.25 -37.25
N PRO A 25 7.37 -31.50 -37.26
CA PRO A 25 6.72 -32.59 -36.56
C PRO A 25 6.99 -32.59 -35.05
N LEU A 26 6.01 -33.15 -34.35
CA LEU A 26 6.05 -33.85 -33.07
C LEU A 26 7.47 -34.29 -32.65
N ASN A 27 7.98 -33.69 -31.57
CA ASN A 27 8.61 -34.38 -30.43
C ASN A 27 9.28 -33.35 -29.52
N ASN A 28 8.51 -32.78 -28.59
CA ASN A 28 9.10 -32.38 -27.32
C ASN A 28 8.39 -33.18 -26.23
N VAL A 29 8.98 -34.34 -25.98
CA VAL A 29 8.90 -35.08 -24.74
C VAL A 29 8.99 -34.06 -23.61
N VAL A 30 7.86 -33.73 -22.98
CA VAL A 30 7.86 -32.96 -21.74
C VAL A 30 8.46 -33.90 -20.70
N PRO A 31 9.66 -33.61 -20.15
CA PRO A 31 10.23 -34.47 -19.15
C PRO A 31 9.37 -34.32 -17.89
N VAL A 32 8.62 -35.38 -17.56
CA VAL A 32 8.04 -35.59 -16.24
C VAL A 32 9.20 -35.94 -15.30
N TRP A 33 9.95 -34.91 -14.89
CA TRP A 33 10.93 -34.89 -13.81
C TRP A 33 10.96 -33.42 -13.33
N TYR A 34 10.76 -33.01 -12.07
CA TYR A 34 11.28 -33.54 -10.82
C TYR A 34 10.40 -33.07 -9.64
N LEU A 35 10.23 -33.99 -8.69
CA LEU A 35 10.01 -33.73 -7.28
C LEU A 35 10.94 -32.60 -6.76
N GLY A 36 10.36 -31.57 -6.12
CA GLY A 36 11.01 -30.88 -5.01
C GLY A 36 12.28 -30.07 -5.28
N GLN A 37 12.46 -29.46 -6.47
CA GLN A 37 13.42 -28.35 -6.56
C GLN A 37 12.81 -27.12 -5.90
N SER A 38 13.31 -26.78 -4.71
CA SER A 38 13.10 -25.46 -4.13
C SER A 38 13.56 -24.44 -5.17
N MET A 39 12.60 -23.75 -5.81
CA MET A 39 12.91 -22.67 -6.75
C MET A 39 13.95 -21.75 -6.10
N SER A 40 15.10 -21.58 -6.76
CA SER A 40 16.12 -20.69 -6.23
C SER A 40 15.54 -19.28 -6.15
N SER A 41 16.03 -18.47 -5.21
CA SER A 41 15.56 -17.10 -5.05
C SER A 41 15.73 -16.29 -6.34
N ILE A 42 16.76 -16.61 -7.13
CA ILE A 42 17.03 -15.99 -8.43
C ILE A 42 15.97 -16.38 -9.45
N ASP A 43 15.67 -17.68 -9.61
CA ASP A 43 14.62 -18.14 -10.53
C ASP A 43 13.26 -17.53 -10.20
N ARG A 44 12.98 -17.32 -8.91
CA ARG A 44 11.76 -16.67 -8.45
C ARG A 44 11.74 -15.18 -8.82
N ILE A 45 12.86 -14.48 -8.66
CA ILE A 45 12.98 -13.08 -9.06
C ILE A 45 12.77 -12.96 -10.58
N GLU A 46 13.39 -13.82 -11.39
CA GLU A 46 13.25 -13.80 -12.86
C GLU A 46 11.81 -14.01 -13.30
N LYS A 47 11.11 -14.99 -12.72
CA LYS A 47 9.68 -15.22 -13.03
C LYS A 47 8.80 -14.04 -12.65
N LEU A 48 9.08 -13.39 -11.51
CA LEU A 48 8.33 -12.20 -11.10
C LEU A 48 8.60 -10.99 -12.00
N ILE A 49 9.84 -10.82 -12.49
CA ILE A 49 10.18 -9.79 -13.47
C ILE A 49 9.45 -10.04 -14.79
N ALA A 50 9.38 -11.29 -15.26
CA ALA A 50 8.61 -11.63 -16.45
C ALA A 50 7.11 -11.34 -16.27
N LEU A 51 6.53 -11.66 -15.11
CA LEU A 51 5.13 -11.37 -14.78
C LEU A 51 4.85 -9.87 -14.63
N ALA A 52 5.84 -9.07 -14.23
CA ALA A 52 5.71 -7.62 -14.15
C ALA A 52 5.42 -6.96 -15.52
N GLY A 53 5.70 -7.64 -16.64
CA GLY A 53 5.35 -7.21 -18.00
C GLY A 53 3.99 -7.71 -18.51
N SER A 54 3.21 -8.40 -17.67
CA SER A 54 1.89 -8.92 -18.06
C SER A 54 0.86 -7.81 -18.31
N ALA A 55 -0.15 -8.08 -19.13
CA ALA A 55 -1.22 -7.14 -19.43
C ALA A 55 -2.17 -6.89 -18.25
N ASN A 56 -2.16 -7.74 -17.22
CA ASN A 56 -2.97 -7.58 -16.02
C ASN A 56 -2.25 -6.65 -15.03
N GLU A 57 -2.70 -5.40 -14.95
CA GLU A 57 -2.05 -4.35 -14.14
C GLU A 57 -1.90 -4.73 -12.66
N HIS A 58 -2.89 -5.43 -12.09
CA HIS A 58 -2.86 -5.81 -10.68
C HIS A 58 -1.78 -6.86 -10.38
N GLU A 59 -1.68 -7.87 -11.24
CA GLU A 59 -0.67 -8.93 -11.14
C GLU A 59 0.72 -8.39 -11.45
N ALA A 60 0.84 -7.58 -12.51
CA ALA A 60 2.09 -6.94 -12.89
C ALA A 60 2.67 -6.08 -11.76
N ARG A 61 1.83 -5.24 -11.12
CA ARG A 61 2.25 -4.37 -10.01
C ARG A 61 2.67 -5.18 -8.79
N SER A 62 1.91 -6.22 -8.45
CA SER A 62 2.19 -7.08 -7.31
C SER A 62 3.47 -7.89 -7.53
N ALA A 63 3.67 -8.42 -8.75
CA ALA A 63 4.87 -9.15 -9.14
C ALA A 63 6.12 -8.25 -9.10
N ALA A 64 6.03 -7.03 -9.64
CA ALA A 64 7.11 -6.05 -9.61
C ALA A 64 7.51 -5.69 -8.16
N TYR A 65 6.53 -5.49 -7.28
CA TYR A 65 6.79 -5.22 -5.87
C TYR A 65 7.53 -6.38 -5.18
N LEU A 66 7.07 -7.62 -5.40
CA LEU A 66 7.68 -8.81 -4.83
C LEU A 66 9.10 -9.07 -5.36
N ALA A 67 9.33 -8.84 -6.67
CA ALA A 67 10.66 -8.93 -7.25
C ALA A 67 11.62 -7.93 -6.59
N CYS A 68 11.22 -6.66 -6.51
CA CYS A 68 12.00 -5.61 -5.87
C CYS A 68 12.32 -5.93 -4.40
N LYS A 69 11.36 -6.51 -3.68
CA LYS A 69 11.56 -6.93 -2.28
C LYS A 69 12.63 -8.02 -2.17
N LEU A 70 12.52 -9.09 -2.97
CA LEU A 70 13.49 -10.20 -2.95
C LEU A 70 14.89 -9.76 -3.37
N ILE A 71 15.00 -8.84 -4.34
CA ILE A 71 16.28 -8.24 -4.75
C ILE A 71 16.94 -7.52 -3.57
N ARG A 72 16.16 -6.71 -2.83
CA ARG A 72 16.64 -5.96 -1.68
C ARG A 72 17.04 -6.88 -0.52
N ASP A 73 16.17 -7.82 -0.16
CA ASP A 73 16.37 -8.72 0.97
C ASP A 73 17.56 -9.67 0.74
N GLY A 74 17.79 -10.08 -0.52
CA GLY A 74 18.92 -10.93 -0.89
C GLY A 74 20.21 -10.19 -1.28
N GLY A 75 20.22 -8.86 -1.25
CA GLY A 75 21.41 -8.05 -1.60
C GLY A 75 21.84 -8.18 -3.07
N TYR A 76 20.92 -8.51 -3.97
CA TYR A 76 21.22 -8.68 -5.39
C TYR A 76 21.48 -7.33 -6.07
N ARG A 77 22.57 -7.24 -6.83
CA ARG A 77 22.89 -6.06 -7.64
C ARG A 77 22.31 -6.22 -9.03
N VAL A 78 21.39 -5.33 -9.42
CA VAL A 78 20.89 -5.26 -10.80
C VAL A 78 21.95 -4.58 -11.65
N VAL A 79 22.54 -5.33 -12.58
CA VAL A 79 23.45 -4.78 -13.60
C VAL A 79 22.61 -4.58 -14.85
N ALA A 80 22.35 -3.33 -15.22
CA ALA A 80 21.73 -3.02 -16.50
C ALA A 80 22.67 -3.50 -17.61
N LYS A 81 22.18 -4.40 -18.48
CA LYS A 81 22.89 -4.73 -19.72
C LYS A 81 22.92 -3.45 -20.56
N ALA A 82 24.09 -3.11 -21.10
CA ALA A 82 24.33 -1.87 -21.84
C ALA A 82 23.14 -1.53 -22.73
N ALA A 83 22.52 -0.40 -22.43
CA ALA A 83 21.26 -0.01 -23.02
C ALA A 83 21.49 0.47 -24.45
N ASP A 84 20.49 0.32 -25.31
CA ASP A 84 20.48 1.01 -26.60
C ASP A 84 20.65 2.53 -26.34
N PRO A 85 21.35 3.31 -27.18
CA PRO A 85 21.57 4.74 -26.93
C PRO A 85 20.27 5.53 -26.69
N TRP A 86 19.14 5.01 -27.17
CA TRP A 86 17.81 5.57 -26.97
C TRP A 86 17.25 5.36 -25.54
N ASP A 87 17.63 4.28 -24.86
CA ASP A 87 17.22 3.99 -23.48
C ASP A 87 17.95 4.90 -22.48
N GLU A 88 19.20 5.29 -22.77
CA GLU A 88 19.95 6.26 -21.95
C GLU A 88 19.29 7.65 -21.97
N ALA A 89 18.84 8.11 -23.15
CA ALA A 89 18.16 9.38 -23.28
C ALA A 89 16.82 9.40 -22.51
N PHE A 90 16.05 8.30 -22.57
CA PHE A 90 14.78 8.19 -21.87
C PHE A 90 14.97 8.10 -20.35
N THR A 91 15.91 7.28 -19.89
CA THR A 91 16.21 7.16 -18.45
C THR A 91 16.76 8.46 -17.87
N ALA A 92 17.67 9.16 -18.55
CA ALA A 92 18.15 10.47 -18.13
C ALA A 92 17.01 11.49 -18.03
N SER A 93 16.10 11.53 -19.00
CA SER A 93 14.94 12.43 -18.97
C SER A 93 13.96 12.08 -17.84
N ALA A 94 13.68 10.79 -17.62
CA ALA A 94 12.78 10.33 -16.56
C ALA A 94 13.33 10.65 -15.16
N TRP A 95 14.64 10.50 -14.95
CA TRP A 95 15.30 10.86 -13.69
C TRP A 95 15.31 12.36 -13.45
N THR A 96 15.50 13.17 -14.49
CA THR A 96 15.47 14.64 -14.39
C THR A 96 14.07 15.16 -14.02
N ALA A 97 13.01 14.52 -14.54
CA ALA A 97 11.63 14.82 -14.16
C ALA A 97 11.32 14.42 -12.70
N TYR A 98 11.95 13.37 -12.17
CA TYR A 98 11.79 12.97 -10.77
C TYR A 98 12.54 13.89 -9.80
N ALA A 99 13.72 14.38 -10.20
CA ALA A 99 14.52 15.31 -9.40
C ALA A 99 13.87 16.70 -9.24
N THR A 100 13.03 17.09 -10.19
CA THR A 100 12.24 18.35 -10.14
C THR A 100 10.91 18.20 -9.39
N ARG A 101 10.64 17.03 -8.80
CA ARG A 101 9.46 16.85 -7.97
C ARG A 101 9.54 17.81 -6.78
N ALA A 102 8.62 18.76 -6.73
CA ALA A 102 8.49 19.70 -5.63
C ALA A 102 8.55 18.93 -4.30
N GLU A 103 9.39 19.43 -3.39
CA GLU A 103 9.56 18.88 -2.05
C GLU A 103 8.18 18.58 -1.45
N PRO A 104 7.93 17.37 -0.91
CA PRO A 104 6.64 17.03 -0.34
C PRO A 104 6.34 18.05 0.76
N GLN A 105 5.35 18.92 0.52
CA GLN A 105 4.98 19.94 1.48
C GLN A 105 4.77 19.27 2.83
N ALA A 106 5.53 19.72 3.83
CA ALA A 106 5.42 19.24 5.19
C ALA A 106 3.93 19.18 5.53
N ARG A 107 3.42 17.95 5.77
CA ARG A 107 2.01 17.73 6.07
C ARG A 107 1.63 18.71 7.16
N ARG A 108 0.79 19.69 6.84
CA ARG A 108 0.26 20.63 7.83
C ARG A 108 -0.33 19.77 8.93
N ARG A 109 0.15 19.95 10.16
CA ARG A 109 -0.48 19.32 11.32
C ARG A 109 -1.98 19.66 11.25
N PRO A 110 -2.89 18.67 11.40
CA PRO A 110 -4.30 18.97 11.52
C PRO A 110 -4.48 20.00 12.64
N ALA A 111 -5.35 20.98 12.42
CA ALA A 111 -5.65 21.99 13.42
C ALA A 111 -6.07 21.30 14.73
N PRO A 112 -5.67 21.80 15.90
CA PRO A 112 -6.12 21.24 17.17
C PRO A 112 -7.64 21.23 17.20
N ASP A 113 -8.21 20.08 17.54
CA ASP A 113 -9.65 19.85 17.56
C ASP A 113 -10.31 20.80 18.57
N THR A 114 -11.00 21.84 18.09
CA THR A 114 -11.66 22.87 18.91
C THR A 114 -13.03 22.44 19.42
N ARG A 115 -13.36 21.15 19.37
CA ARG A 115 -14.65 20.66 19.84
C ARG A 115 -14.83 20.96 21.33
N PRO A 116 -16.01 21.45 21.74
CA PRO A 116 -16.34 21.61 23.15
C PRO A 116 -16.27 20.23 23.84
N ARG A 117 -15.68 20.21 25.03
CA ARG A 117 -15.52 19.00 25.85
C ARG A 117 -16.28 19.14 27.14
N ARG A 118 -16.90 18.05 27.61
CA ARG A 118 -17.52 17.97 28.94
C ARG A 118 -16.72 17.08 29.88
N ARG A 119 -16.80 17.36 31.19
CA ARG A 119 -16.30 16.45 32.23
C ARG A 119 -17.27 15.27 32.38
N VAL A 120 -16.72 14.07 32.58
CA VAL A 120 -17.51 12.85 32.79
C VAL A 120 -17.81 12.71 34.29
N PRO A 121 -19.08 12.65 34.71
CA PRO A 121 -19.44 12.27 36.08
C PRO A 121 -18.93 10.86 36.37
N CYS A 122 -18.21 10.70 37.48
CA CYS A 122 -17.59 9.42 37.84
C CYS A 122 -17.71 9.12 39.33
N GLU A 123 -17.76 7.83 39.64
CA GLU A 123 -17.67 7.27 40.99
C GLU A 123 -16.33 6.57 41.16
N ILE A 124 -15.73 6.72 42.34
CA ILE A 124 -14.48 6.02 42.67
C ILE A 124 -14.85 4.66 43.24
N GLY A 125 -14.19 3.62 42.74
CA GLY A 125 -14.26 2.28 43.30
C GLY A 125 -13.00 1.48 42.97
N SER A 126 -12.94 0.26 43.48
CA SER A 126 -11.79 -0.63 43.22
C SER A 126 -11.92 -1.33 41.87
N ALA A 127 -10.82 -1.38 41.12
CA ALA A 127 -10.75 -2.04 39.82
C ALA A 127 -11.01 -3.55 39.97
N LYS A 128 -11.97 -4.10 39.21
CA LYS A 128 -12.26 -5.55 39.19
C LYS A 128 -11.30 -6.38 38.32
N ARG A 129 -10.42 -5.71 37.58
CA ARG A 129 -9.43 -6.30 36.67
C ARG A 129 -8.31 -5.31 36.43
N SER A 130 -7.12 -5.77 36.08
CA SER A 130 -6.05 -4.90 35.60
C SER A 130 -6.38 -4.30 34.22
N GLY A 131 -5.86 -3.11 33.92
CA GLY A 131 -6.11 -2.42 32.66
C GLY A 131 -5.24 -1.19 32.46
N LEU A 132 -5.55 -0.37 31.46
CA LEU A 132 -4.85 0.90 31.17
C LEU A 132 -5.77 2.09 31.44
N CYS A 133 -5.24 3.12 32.10
CA CYS A 133 -5.95 4.37 32.34
C CYS A 133 -6.22 5.10 31.01
N ALA A 134 -7.48 5.45 30.73
CA ALA A 134 -7.85 6.15 29.49
C ALA A 134 -7.25 7.55 29.32
N VAL A 135 -6.64 8.11 30.38
CA VAL A 135 -6.05 9.47 30.37
C VAL A 135 -4.53 9.44 30.24
N CYS A 136 -3.83 8.72 31.12
CA CYS A 136 -2.37 8.68 31.12
C CYS A 136 -1.77 7.46 30.39
N ALA A 137 -2.60 6.48 30.00
CA ALA A 137 -2.20 5.21 29.41
C ALA A 137 -1.28 4.34 30.28
N GLU A 138 -1.12 4.67 31.57
CA GLU A 138 -0.40 3.82 32.53
C GLU A 138 -1.29 2.66 33.02
N PRO A 139 -0.68 1.52 33.36
CA PRO A 139 -1.42 0.38 33.87
C PRO A 139 -1.92 0.59 35.31
N PHE A 140 -3.08 0.00 35.62
CA PHE A 140 -3.56 -0.24 36.97
C PHE A 140 -3.78 -1.73 37.22
N GLU A 141 -3.67 -2.14 38.48
CA GLU A 141 -3.89 -3.52 38.91
C GLU A 141 -5.31 -3.70 39.47
N GLU A 142 -5.75 -4.96 39.56
CA GLU A 142 -6.97 -5.32 40.28
C GLU A 142 -6.89 -4.85 41.74
N GLY A 143 -7.96 -4.26 42.24
CA GLY A 143 -8.02 -3.64 43.57
C GLY A 143 -7.60 -2.17 43.63
N SER A 144 -6.96 -1.64 42.58
CA SER A 144 -6.55 -0.22 42.54
C SER A 144 -7.74 0.74 42.54
N ASP A 145 -7.58 1.93 43.11
CA ASP A 145 -8.61 2.97 43.09
C ASP A 145 -8.74 3.60 41.69
N VAL A 146 -9.90 3.37 41.08
CA VAL A 146 -10.22 3.85 39.74
C VAL A 146 -11.56 4.57 39.72
N ALA A 147 -11.71 5.52 38.81
CA ALA A 147 -12.97 6.19 38.54
C ALA A 147 -13.69 5.49 37.37
N PHE A 148 -14.96 5.13 37.61
CA PHE A 148 -15.86 4.57 36.63
C PHE A 148 -16.81 5.65 36.11
N PRO A 149 -17.19 5.63 34.82
CA PRO A 149 -18.16 6.56 34.30
C PRO A 149 -19.54 6.19 34.83
N MET A 150 -20.28 7.15 35.39
CA MET A 150 -21.63 6.90 35.91
C MET A 150 -22.65 6.65 34.79
N LEU A 151 -22.37 7.12 33.56
CA LEU A 151 -23.30 7.00 32.44
C LEU A 151 -23.16 5.62 31.79
N ALA A 152 -24.16 4.76 32.02
CA ALA A 152 -24.20 3.37 31.54
C ALA A 152 -24.14 3.22 30.02
N SER A 153 -24.51 4.25 29.26
CA SER A 153 -24.48 4.27 27.79
C SER A 153 -23.05 4.34 27.21
N ASP A 154 -22.09 4.73 28.05
CA ASP A 154 -20.73 5.09 27.66
C ASP A 154 -19.72 4.01 28.05
N ALA A 155 -20.09 2.73 27.87
CA ALA A 155 -19.26 1.57 28.19
C ALA A 155 -17.86 1.59 27.52
N ASN A 156 -17.69 2.41 26.48
CA ASN A 156 -16.44 2.59 25.74
C ASN A 156 -15.50 3.67 26.31
N LEU A 157 -15.90 4.42 27.34
CA LEU A 157 -15.05 5.49 27.90
C LEU A 157 -13.85 4.97 28.69
N GLY A 158 -13.80 3.67 28.96
CA GLY A 158 -12.72 3.03 29.70
C GLY A 158 -12.75 3.37 31.18
N VAL A 159 -11.67 3.01 31.86
CA VAL A 159 -11.46 3.21 33.29
C VAL A 159 -10.28 4.17 33.46
N VAL A 160 -10.33 5.04 34.45
CA VAL A 160 -9.25 6.01 34.74
C VAL A 160 -8.79 5.88 36.18
N HIS A 161 -7.53 6.19 36.48
CA HIS A 161 -7.09 6.31 37.88
C HIS A 161 -7.92 7.37 38.62
N ALA A 162 -8.12 7.18 39.93
CA ALA A 162 -8.80 8.17 40.77
C ALA A 162 -8.18 9.58 40.64
N ASP A 163 -6.86 9.68 40.53
CA ASP A 163 -6.14 10.96 40.35
C ASP A 163 -6.29 11.55 38.94
N CYS A 164 -6.47 10.69 37.93
CA CYS A 164 -6.63 11.10 36.54
C CYS A 164 -8.05 11.62 36.22
N ARG A 165 -9.03 11.40 37.10
CA ARG A 165 -10.44 11.75 36.87
C ARG A 165 -10.67 13.22 36.54
N THR A 166 -9.85 14.12 37.10
CA THR A 166 -10.00 15.57 36.89
C THR A 166 -9.67 16.00 35.46
N ARG A 167 -8.91 15.18 34.73
CA ARG A 167 -8.52 15.38 33.33
C ARG A 167 -9.39 14.59 32.36
N TRP A 168 -10.30 13.78 32.87
CA TRP A 168 -11.15 12.94 32.04
C TRP A 168 -12.25 13.78 31.38
N THR A 169 -12.13 13.94 30.07
CA THR A 169 -13.04 14.76 29.26
C THR A 169 -13.45 13.99 28.02
N VAL A 170 -14.71 14.16 27.60
CA VAL A 170 -15.24 13.55 26.38
C VAL A 170 -15.67 14.65 25.41
N PRO A 171 -15.47 14.47 24.09
CA PRO A 171 -16.06 15.33 23.09
C PRO A 171 -17.59 15.37 23.26
N ILE A 172 -18.19 16.55 23.10
CA ILE A 172 -19.64 16.67 22.97
C ILE A 172 -19.94 16.53 21.47
N ASP A 173 -20.65 15.47 21.08
CA ASP A 173 -21.23 15.41 19.75
C ASP A 173 -22.34 16.47 19.64
N PRO A 174 -22.31 17.34 18.61
CA PRO A 174 -23.28 18.42 18.44
C PRO A 174 -24.68 17.92 18.08
#